data_AF-D5U8B8-F1
#
_entry.id   AF-D5U8B8-F1
#
_cell.length_a   1.000
_cell.length_b   1.000
_cell.length_c   1.000
_cell.angle_alpha   90.00
_cell.angle_beta   90.00
_cell.angle_gamma   90.00
#
_symmetry.space_group_name_H-M   'P 1'
#
loop_
_entity.id
_entity.type
_entity.pdbx_description
1 polymer ?
#
loop_
_entity_poly.entity_id
_entity_poly.type
_entity_poly.pdbx_seq_one_letter_code
_entity_poly.pdbx_strand_id
1 'polypeptide(L)'
;MINKEELKEIQEIESKYYMIPLIKRLSNYAINNNWILAFNYLYNVIVDSKEDVEILIENRIKNNEIKDKSQARKSIAGNAFQSILIYTFLKCKENNLIRNDIFITSKKNKLDFLNDLYTIKVGEETQKPDCDIVIYKLDKTNNLQSCLILSLKTSLRERAGQTYKWKLLMEIAIDDSNKIKDKYELEYNPKVKPYVGFVTVNFYNEINNPQQRGMFKFFDKAFIAKQLDNYSFISPLSSIVDFLNKDF
;
A
#
# COMPACT_ATOMS: atom_id res chain seq x y z
N MET A 1 3.16 15.79 13.50
CA MET A 1 3.18 17.02 12.68
C MET A 1 3.63 16.68 11.27
N ILE A 2 2.78 16.96 10.27
CA ILE A 2 3.04 16.71 8.85
C ILE A 2 3.95 17.80 8.25
N ASN A 3 4.80 17.43 7.29
CA ASN A 3 5.65 18.38 6.58
C ASN A 3 4.95 18.98 5.35
N LYS A 4 5.62 19.94 4.66
CA LYS A 4 5.07 20.63 3.50
C LYS A 4 4.73 19.69 2.33
N GLU A 5 5.54 18.66 2.10
CA GLU A 5 5.31 17.70 1.02
C GLU A 5 4.13 16.78 1.34
N GLU A 6 4.01 16.34 2.59
CA GLU A 6 2.89 15.54 3.09
C GLU A 6 1.58 16.33 3.01
N LEU A 7 1.61 17.62 3.35
CA LEU A 7 0.46 18.51 3.18
C LEU A 7 0.07 18.64 1.70
N LYS A 8 1.05 18.76 0.80
CA LYS A 8 0.79 18.79 -0.65
C LYS A 8 0.18 17.48 -1.13
N GLU A 9 0.65 16.33 -0.63
CA GLU A 9 0.08 15.02 -0.97
C GLU A 9 -1.37 14.88 -0.49
N ILE A 10 -1.70 15.39 0.71
CA ILE A 10 -3.09 15.47 1.20
C ILE A 10 -3.95 16.29 0.22
N GLN A 11 -3.50 17.49 -0.15
CA GLN A 11 -4.21 18.38 -1.07
C GLN A 11 -4.37 17.75 -2.47
N GLU A 12 -3.34 17.09 -2.99
CA GLU A 12 -3.39 16.35 -4.25
C GLU A 12 -4.45 15.25 -4.20
N ILE A 13 -4.54 14.49 -3.10
CA ILE A 13 -5.57 13.46 -2.91
C ILE A 13 -6.98 14.08 -2.81
N GLU A 14 -7.13 15.17 -2.04
CA GLU A 14 -8.40 15.87 -1.86
C GLU A 14 -8.93 16.52 -3.15
N SER A 15 -8.03 16.91 -4.06
CA SER A 15 -8.41 17.52 -5.34
C SER A 15 -9.01 16.52 -6.35
N LYS A 16 -8.80 15.21 -6.15
CA LYS A 16 -9.30 14.19 -7.08
C LYS A 16 -10.81 14.03 -6.90
N TYR A 17 -11.57 14.32 -7.96
CA TYR A 17 -13.03 14.27 -7.93
C TYR A 17 -13.60 12.96 -7.36
N TYR A 18 -13.02 11.81 -7.73
CA TYR A 18 -13.49 10.50 -7.26
C TYR A 18 -13.14 10.23 -5.80
N MET A 19 -12.20 10.97 -5.20
CA MET A 19 -11.82 10.84 -3.79
C MET A 19 -12.77 11.60 -2.86
N ILE A 20 -13.50 12.60 -3.34
CA ILE A 20 -14.42 13.41 -2.54
C ILE A 20 -15.42 12.55 -1.74
N PRO A 21 -16.20 11.63 -2.34
CA PRO A 21 -17.13 10.80 -1.57
C PRO A 21 -16.41 9.87 -0.58
N LEU A 22 -15.24 9.35 -0.95
CA LEU A 22 -14.45 8.46 -0.09
C LEU A 22 -13.95 9.20 1.15
N ILE A 23 -13.34 10.37 0.97
CA ILE A 23 -12.80 11.20 2.05
C ILE A 23 -13.92 11.63 2.99
N LYS A 24 -15.08 12.06 2.46
CA LYS A 24 -16.23 12.44 3.28
C LYS A 24 -16.67 11.29 4.20
N ARG A 25 -16.81 10.08 3.65
CA ARG A 25 -17.21 8.89 4.43
C ARG A 25 -16.15 8.49 5.45
N LEU A 26 -14.88 8.50 5.05
CA LEU A 26 -13.76 8.17 5.92
C LEU A 26 -13.65 9.14 7.10
N SER A 27 -13.69 10.45 6.83
CA SER A 27 -13.62 11.49 7.86
C SER A 27 -14.78 11.41 8.84
N ASN A 28 -16.00 11.18 8.35
CA ASN A 28 -17.17 10.96 9.22
C ASN A 28 -16.98 9.75 10.14
N TYR A 29 -16.43 8.64 9.61
CA TYR A 29 -16.13 7.47 10.43
C TYR A 29 -15.03 7.77 11.47
N ALA A 30 -13.95 8.41 11.05
CA ALA A 30 -12.80 8.72 11.89
C ALA A 30 -13.16 9.70 13.03
N ILE A 31 -14.05 10.66 12.79
CA ILE A 31 -14.56 11.56 13.84
C ILE A 31 -15.27 10.79 14.95
N ASN A 32 -16.03 9.74 14.59
CA ASN A 32 -16.80 8.95 15.55
C ASN A 32 -16.01 7.81 16.20
N ASN A 33 -14.90 7.36 15.61
CA ASN A 33 -14.19 6.16 16.05
C ASN A 33 -12.69 6.34 16.29
N ASN A 34 -12.03 7.37 15.72
CA ASN A 34 -10.59 7.62 15.57
C ASN A 34 -9.97 7.20 14.22
N TRP A 35 -8.83 7.83 13.89
CA TRP A 35 -8.10 7.63 12.63
C TRP A 35 -7.38 6.28 12.51
N ILE A 36 -6.96 5.65 13.61
CA ILE A 36 -6.35 4.30 13.58
C ILE A 36 -7.39 3.28 13.13
N LEU A 37 -8.60 3.32 13.71
CA LEU A 37 -9.69 2.41 13.33
C LEU A 37 -10.19 2.65 11.90
N ALA A 38 -10.01 3.87 11.38
CA ALA A 38 -10.39 4.20 10.00
C ALA A 38 -9.67 3.31 8.95
N PHE A 39 -8.46 2.80 9.25
CA PHE A 39 -7.80 1.81 8.40
C PHE A 39 -8.60 0.51 8.23
N ASN A 40 -9.31 0.08 9.26
CA ASN A 40 -10.18 -1.11 9.19
C ASN A 40 -11.49 -0.82 8.45
N TYR A 41 -11.81 0.44 8.16
CA TYR A 41 -13.05 0.85 7.51
C TYR A 41 -12.89 1.15 6.02
N LEU A 42 -11.67 1.08 5.46
CA LEU A 42 -11.42 1.47 4.05
C LEU A 42 -12.21 0.61 3.05
N TYR A 43 -12.45 -0.67 3.34
CA TYR A 43 -13.34 -1.49 2.51
C TYR A 43 -14.72 -0.86 2.36
N ASN A 44 -15.36 -0.50 3.48
CA ASN A 44 -16.69 0.11 3.50
C ASN A 44 -16.66 1.45 2.77
N VAL A 45 -15.66 2.30 3.04
CA VAL A 45 -15.48 3.57 2.33
C VAL A 45 -15.47 3.38 0.81
N ILE A 46 -14.74 2.38 0.30
CA ILE A 46 -14.65 2.15 -1.14
C ILE A 46 -15.95 1.54 -1.68
N VAL A 47 -16.56 0.57 -1.00
CA VAL A 47 -17.82 -0.06 -1.44
C VAL A 47 -18.96 0.94 -1.47
N ASP A 48 -19.13 1.69 -0.38
CA ASP A 48 -20.28 2.58 -0.18
C ASP A 48 -20.17 3.86 -1.02
N SER A 49 -18.98 4.18 -1.52
CA SER A 49 -18.77 5.31 -2.45
C SER A 49 -18.95 4.94 -3.92
N LYS A 50 -19.19 3.67 -4.25
CA LYS A 50 -19.23 3.21 -5.66
C LYS A 50 -20.26 3.97 -6.49
N GLU A 51 -21.47 4.13 -5.97
CA GLU A 51 -22.56 4.80 -6.68
C GLU A 51 -22.29 6.30 -6.84
N ASP A 52 -21.82 6.97 -5.79
CA ASP A 52 -21.42 8.39 -5.85
C ASP A 52 -20.32 8.61 -6.91
N VAL A 53 -19.31 7.74 -6.94
CA VAL A 53 -18.22 7.80 -7.92
C VAL A 53 -18.73 7.51 -9.33
N GLU A 54 -19.67 6.58 -9.48
CA GLU A 54 -20.27 6.24 -10.77
C GLU A 54 -21.04 7.42 -11.37
N ILE A 55 -21.84 8.12 -10.55
CA ILE A 55 -22.54 9.34 -10.95
C ILE A 55 -21.54 10.41 -11.42
N LEU A 56 -20.42 10.57 -10.72
CA LEU A 56 -19.37 11.52 -11.13
C LEU A 56 -18.74 11.14 -12.47
N ILE A 57 -18.45 9.85 -12.70
CA ILE A 57 -17.91 9.38 -13.99
C ILE A 57 -18.91 9.65 -15.12
N GLU A 58 -20.21 9.38 -14.89
CA GLU A 58 -21.25 9.62 -15.89
C GLU A 58 -21.40 11.08 -16.26
N ASN A 59 -21.36 11.99 -15.28
CA ASN A 59 -21.39 13.42 -15.54
C ASN A 59 -20.18 13.88 -16.37
N ARG A 60 -18.99 13.36 -16.09
CA ARG A 60 -17.78 13.67 -16.86
C ARG A 60 -17.81 13.14 -18.28
N ILE A 61 -18.44 11.98 -18.51
CA ILE A 61 -18.69 11.45 -19.86
C ILE A 61 -19.65 12.35 -20.62
N LYS A 62 -20.76 12.77 -19.99
CA LYS A 62 -21.73 13.71 -20.58
C LYS A 62 -21.06 15.04 -20.97
N ASN A 63 -20.08 15.48 -20.20
CA ASN A 63 -19.28 16.68 -20.46
C ASN A 63 -18.12 16.49 -21.46
N ASN A 64 -17.98 15.32 -22.08
CA ASN A 64 -16.87 14.96 -22.99
C ASN A 64 -15.46 15.03 -22.34
N GLU A 65 -15.37 14.97 -21.01
CA GLU A 65 -14.09 14.97 -20.29
C GLU A 65 -13.44 13.57 -20.24
N ILE A 66 -14.24 12.51 -20.37
CA ILE A 66 -13.79 11.12 -20.37
C ILE A 66 -14.43 10.40 -21.56
N LYS A 67 -13.61 9.66 -22.33
CA LYS A 67 -14.05 8.90 -23.51
C LYS A 67 -14.36 7.42 -23.21
N ASP A 68 -13.64 6.80 -22.28
CA ASP A 68 -13.80 5.36 -21.94
C ASP A 68 -14.19 5.17 -20.47
N LYS A 69 -15.46 4.85 -20.26
CA LYS A 69 -16.05 4.56 -18.94
C LYS A 69 -15.39 3.36 -18.23
N SER A 70 -15.07 2.31 -18.99
CA SER A 70 -14.56 1.05 -18.43
C SER A 70 -13.12 1.22 -17.95
N GLN A 71 -12.28 1.91 -18.73
CA GLN A 71 -10.92 2.25 -18.34
C GLN A 71 -10.90 3.19 -17.13
N ALA A 72 -11.78 4.20 -17.10
CA ALA A 72 -11.90 5.12 -15.97
C ALA A 72 -12.24 4.36 -14.67
N ARG A 73 -13.26 3.49 -14.69
CA ARG A 73 -13.65 2.67 -13.53
C ARG A 73 -12.49 1.82 -12.99
N LYS A 74 -11.77 1.13 -13.88
CA LYS A 74 -10.63 0.27 -13.50
C LYS A 74 -9.50 1.07 -12.85
N SER A 75 -9.12 2.19 -13.47
CA SER A 75 -8.08 3.08 -12.96
C SER A 75 -8.46 3.66 -11.59
N ILE A 76 -9.71 4.12 -11.45
CA ILE A 76 -10.22 4.71 -10.20
C ILE A 76 -10.23 3.68 -9.07
N ALA A 77 -10.70 2.46 -9.29
CA ALA A 77 -10.80 1.47 -8.20
C ALA A 77 -9.43 1.14 -7.55
N GLY A 78 -8.38 0.99 -8.37
CA GLY A 78 -7.01 0.76 -7.86
C GLY A 78 -6.43 2.00 -7.19
N ASN A 79 -6.49 3.14 -7.87
CA ASN A 79 -5.92 4.39 -7.39
C ASN A 79 -6.65 4.93 -6.14
N ALA A 80 -7.95 4.67 -6.01
CA ALA A 80 -8.74 5.05 -4.85
C ALA A 80 -8.28 4.30 -3.60
N PHE A 81 -7.99 3.00 -3.70
CA PHE A 81 -7.51 2.23 -2.56
C PHE A 81 -6.13 2.71 -2.09
N GLN A 82 -5.19 2.94 -3.03
CA GLN A 82 -3.89 3.50 -2.71
C GLN A 82 -4.01 4.90 -2.09
N SER A 83 -4.79 5.79 -2.72
CA SER A 83 -4.94 7.18 -2.26
C SER A 83 -5.62 7.26 -0.89
N ILE A 84 -6.65 6.46 -0.63
CA ILE A 84 -7.36 6.51 0.66
C ILE A 84 -6.51 5.94 1.79
N LEU A 85 -5.65 4.95 1.52
CA LEU A 85 -4.68 4.44 2.50
C LEU A 85 -3.65 5.51 2.85
N ILE A 86 -3.03 6.14 1.83
CA ILE A 86 -2.07 7.23 2.05
C ILE A 86 -2.72 8.38 2.83
N TYR A 87 -3.94 8.78 2.46
CA TYR A 87 -4.68 9.80 3.18
C TYR A 87 -4.89 9.43 4.66
N THR A 88 -5.31 8.20 4.93
CA THR A 88 -5.53 7.71 6.31
C THR A 88 -4.24 7.72 7.12
N PHE A 89 -3.11 7.32 6.53
CA PHE A 89 -1.79 7.39 7.15
C PHE A 89 -1.43 8.84 7.50
N LEU A 90 -1.56 9.75 6.54
CA LEU A 90 -1.19 11.16 6.73
C LEU A 90 -2.08 11.83 7.78
N LYS A 91 -3.36 11.46 7.85
CA LYS A 91 -4.27 11.90 8.92
C LYS A 91 -3.92 11.31 10.28
N CYS A 92 -3.47 10.05 10.37
CA CYS A 92 -2.90 9.53 11.61
C CYS A 92 -1.67 10.34 12.06
N LYS A 93 -0.77 10.68 11.13
CA LYS A 93 0.44 11.48 11.42
C LYS A 93 0.10 12.93 11.81
N GLU A 94 -0.90 13.54 11.18
CA GLU A 94 -1.44 14.86 11.54
C GLU A 94 -1.96 14.86 12.98
N ASN A 95 -2.58 13.76 13.41
CA ASN A 95 -3.10 13.54 14.77
C ASN A 95 -2.07 12.95 15.75
N ASN A 96 -0.78 12.93 15.39
CA ASN A 96 0.33 12.40 16.21
C ASN A 96 0.18 10.92 16.63
N LEU A 97 -0.56 10.13 15.85
CA LEU A 97 -0.74 8.68 16.05
C LEU A 97 0.38 7.87 15.36
N ILE A 98 1.10 8.50 14.43
CA ILE A 98 2.30 7.96 13.77
C ILE A 98 3.46 8.92 14.03
N ARG A 99 4.64 8.38 14.30
CA ARG A 99 5.85 9.18 14.56
C ARG A 99 6.23 10.08 13.38
N ASN A 100 6.86 11.22 13.69
CA ASN A 100 7.20 12.23 12.70
C ASN A 100 8.32 11.81 11.73
N ASP A 101 9.19 10.88 12.15
CA ASP A 101 10.32 10.35 11.39
C ASP A 101 9.94 9.24 10.40
N ILE A 102 8.64 8.90 10.33
CA ILE A 102 8.09 7.89 9.41
C ILE A 102 7.31 8.59 8.32
N PHE A 103 7.60 8.22 7.07
CA PHE A 103 7.05 8.84 5.88
C PHE A 103 6.40 7.78 4.99
N ILE A 104 5.46 8.21 4.14
CA ILE A 104 4.77 7.36 3.17
C ILE A 104 4.85 7.96 1.76
N THR A 105 4.97 7.12 0.74
CA THR A 105 4.88 7.56 -0.65
C THR A 105 4.46 6.43 -1.59
N SER A 106 3.76 6.78 -2.66
CA SER A 106 3.58 5.93 -3.85
C SER A 106 4.53 6.31 -5.01
N LYS A 107 5.30 7.38 -4.86
CA LYS A 107 6.19 7.93 -5.89
C LYS A 107 7.55 7.22 -5.81
N LYS A 108 7.73 6.17 -6.63
CA LYS A 108 8.93 5.30 -6.63
C LYS A 108 10.25 6.06 -6.84
N ASN A 109 10.24 7.09 -7.69
CA ASN A 109 11.44 7.86 -8.02
C ASN A 109 11.62 9.10 -7.12
N LYS A 110 10.89 9.19 -5.99
CA LYS A 110 10.94 10.38 -5.13
C LYS A 110 12.31 10.56 -4.46
N LEU A 111 12.97 9.45 -4.13
CA LEU A 111 14.26 9.43 -3.43
C LEU A 111 15.15 8.38 -4.09
N ASP A 112 16.42 8.70 -4.32
CA ASP A 112 17.32 7.81 -5.06
C ASP A 112 17.47 6.44 -4.41
N PHE A 113 17.49 6.38 -3.08
CA PHE A 113 17.59 5.11 -2.36
C PHE A 113 16.37 4.19 -2.55
N LEU A 114 15.22 4.74 -2.98
CA LEU A 114 14.06 3.92 -3.27
C LEU A 114 14.28 3.10 -4.55
N ASN A 115 15.09 3.59 -5.50
CA ASN A 115 15.38 2.85 -6.73
C ASN A 115 16.11 1.53 -6.44
N ASP A 116 17.02 1.55 -5.45
CA ASP A 116 17.77 0.36 -5.00
C ASP A 116 16.82 -0.68 -4.39
N LEU A 117 15.69 -0.27 -3.81
CA LEU A 117 14.68 -1.20 -3.29
C LEU A 117 13.92 -1.94 -4.39
N TYR A 118 13.83 -1.35 -5.58
CA TYR A 118 12.98 -1.83 -6.67
C TYR A 118 13.76 -2.45 -7.83
N THR A 119 15.06 -2.68 -7.68
CA THR A 119 15.90 -3.13 -8.78
C THR A 119 16.64 -4.38 -8.36
N ILE A 120 16.22 -5.51 -8.91
CA ILE A 120 16.90 -6.80 -8.75
C ILE A 120 17.46 -7.18 -10.12
N LYS A 121 18.77 -7.38 -10.23
CA LYS A 121 19.35 -7.94 -11.45
C LYS A 121 19.19 -9.45 -11.46
N VAL A 122 19.01 -10.00 -12.65
CA VAL A 122 18.90 -11.44 -12.93
C VAL A 122 19.74 -11.69 -14.17
N GLY A 123 21.03 -12.01 -13.99
CA GLY A 123 22.01 -11.97 -15.07
C GLY A 123 22.06 -10.58 -15.72
N GLU A 124 21.85 -10.52 -17.03
CA GLU A 124 21.85 -9.26 -17.79
C GLU A 124 20.54 -8.45 -17.66
N GLU A 125 19.49 -9.05 -17.11
CA GLU A 125 18.15 -8.46 -17.07
C GLU A 125 17.86 -7.76 -15.74
N THR A 126 16.91 -6.81 -15.77
CA THR A 126 16.41 -6.12 -14.56
C THR A 126 14.96 -6.46 -14.29
N GLN A 127 14.68 -6.90 -13.07
CA GLN A 127 13.33 -7.14 -12.57
C GLN A 127 12.94 -6.07 -11.54
N LYS A 128 11.69 -5.61 -11.62
CA LYS A 128 11.13 -4.58 -10.72
C LYS A 128 9.98 -5.13 -9.89
N PRO A 129 10.14 -5.21 -8.55
CA PRO A 129 9.10 -5.65 -7.64
C PRO A 129 7.79 -4.86 -7.77
N ASP A 130 6.69 -5.58 -7.58
CA ASP A 130 5.36 -4.99 -7.47
C ASP A 130 5.22 -4.25 -6.14
N CYS A 131 5.52 -2.96 -6.17
CA CYS A 131 5.37 -2.04 -5.05
C CYS A 131 4.32 -0.99 -5.40
N ASP A 132 3.30 -0.86 -4.56
CA ASP A 132 2.28 0.17 -4.67
C ASP A 132 2.59 1.35 -3.74
N ILE A 133 3.06 1.08 -2.52
CA ILE A 133 3.40 2.10 -1.53
C ILE A 133 4.72 1.72 -0.85
N VAL A 134 5.52 2.71 -0.47
CA VAL A 134 6.60 2.56 0.50
C VAL A 134 6.36 3.44 1.71
N ILE A 135 6.57 2.84 2.87
CA ILE A 135 6.70 3.53 4.16
C ILE A 135 8.17 3.42 4.56
N TYR A 136 8.78 4.53 4.96
CA TYR A 136 10.21 4.56 5.30
C TYR A 136 10.47 5.45 6.50
N LYS A 137 11.55 5.15 7.20
CA LYS A 137 12.00 5.87 8.39
C LYS A 137 13.38 6.47 8.14
N LEU A 138 13.53 7.74 8.48
CA LEU A 138 14.80 8.44 8.40
C LEU A 138 15.35 8.73 9.80
N ASP A 139 16.66 8.70 9.93
CA ASP A 139 17.32 9.21 11.14
C ASP A 139 17.41 10.74 11.13
N LYS A 140 17.98 11.30 12.21
CA LYS A 140 18.18 12.75 12.36
C LYS A 140 19.10 13.37 11.29
N THR A 141 19.87 12.54 10.60
CA THR A 141 20.78 12.92 9.51
C THR A 141 20.21 12.62 8.12
N ASN A 142 18.92 12.31 8.04
CA ASN A 142 18.20 11.93 6.81
C ASN A 142 18.69 10.64 6.13
N ASN A 143 19.38 9.76 6.86
CA ASN A 143 19.73 8.44 6.36
C ASN A 143 18.57 7.46 6.55
N LEU A 144 18.39 6.56 5.58
CA LEU A 144 17.38 5.51 5.64
C LEU A 144 17.71 4.51 6.75
N GLN A 145 16.81 4.38 7.73
CA GLN A 145 16.94 3.38 8.79
C GLN A 145 16.13 2.12 8.50
N SER A 146 14.94 2.28 7.95
CA SER A 146 13.99 1.18 7.77
C SER A 146 13.03 1.48 6.63
N CYS A 147 12.55 0.42 5.98
CA CYS A 147 11.66 0.51 4.84
C CYS A 147 10.65 -0.65 4.85
N LEU A 148 9.40 -0.34 4.53
CA LEU A 148 8.30 -1.28 4.32
C LEU A 148 7.73 -1.05 2.91
N ILE A 149 7.88 -2.06 2.06
CA ILE A 149 7.24 -2.11 0.75
C ILE A 149 5.85 -2.71 0.93
N LEU A 150 4.81 -2.03 0.45
CA LEU A 150 3.44 -2.51 0.48
C LEU A 150 2.93 -2.75 -0.94
N SER A 151 2.42 -3.96 -1.15
CA SER A 151 1.62 -4.30 -2.33
C SER A 151 0.15 -4.30 -1.96
N LEU A 152 -0.66 -3.55 -2.70
CA LEU A 152 -2.08 -3.34 -2.47
C LEU A 152 -2.88 -4.14 -3.49
N LYS A 153 -3.80 -4.99 -3.01
CA LYS A 153 -4.66 -5.80 -3.88
C LYS A 153 -6.12 -5.66 -3.49
N THR A 154 -6.96 -5.26 -4.44
CA THR A 154 -8.41 -5.18 -4.24
C THR A 154 -9.08 -6.57 -4.24
N SER A 155 -8.51 -7.52 -5.00
CA SER A 155 -8.91 -8.92 -5.10
C SER A 155 -7.69 -9.84 -5.11
N LEU A 156 -7.84 -11.08 -4.64
CA LEU A 156 -6.75 -12.03 -4.42
C LEU A 156 -6.62 -13.12 -5.50
N ARG A 157 -7.11 -12.84 -6.70
CA ARG A 157 -7.02 -13.77 -7.84
C ARG A 157 -5.57 -14.02 -8.28
N GLU A 158 -5.34 -14.46 -9.51
CA GLU A 158 -4.02 -14.80 -10.06
C GLU A 158 -2.92 -13.75 -9.78
N ARG A 159 -3.30 -12.47 -9.70
CA ARG A 159 -2.42 -11.33 -9.43
C ARG A 159 -1.81 -11.31 -8.04
N ALA A 160 -2.49 -11.83 -7.01
CA ALA A 160 -1.88 -11.91 -5.68
C ALA A 160 -0.72 -12.92 -5.67
N GLY A 161 -0.83 -13.97 -6.50
CA GLY A 161 0.22 -14.97 -6.66
C GLY A 161 1.52 -14.42 -7.28
N GLN A 162 1.46 -13.29 -7.99
CA GLN A 162 2.66 -12.64 -8.51
C GLN A 162 3.41 -11.88 -7.41
N THR A 163 2.73 -11.43 -6.35
CA THR A 163 3.33 -10.56 -5.35
C THR A 163 4.30 -11.30 -4.42
N TYR A 164 3.97 -12.52 -3.98
CA TYR A 164 4.86 -13.27 -3.09
C TYR A 164 6.13 -13.77 -3.80
N LYS A 165 6.09 -13.93 -5.13
CA LYS A 165 7.29 -14.20 -5.95
C LYS A 165 8.36 -13.13 -5.72
N TRP A 166 7.97 -11.86 -5.59
CA TRP A 166 8.92 -10.77 -5.35
C TRP A 166 9.62 -10.89 -4.02
N LYS A 167 8.87 -11.22 -2.96
CA LYS A 167 9.43 -11.45 -1.63
C LYS A 167 10.43 -12.61 -1.63
N LEU A 168 10.06 -13.73 -2.27
CA LEU A 168 10.99 -14.86 -2.44
C LEU A 168 12.25 -14.46 -3.21
N LEU A 169 12.11 -13.74 -4.32
CA LEU A 169 13.25 -13.29 -5.12
C LEU A 169 14.17 -12.37 -4.32
N MET A 170 13.60 -11.42 -3.55
CA MET A 170 14.37 -10.54 -2.67
C MET A 170 15.13 -11.31 -1.60
N GLU A 171 14.50 -12.29 -0.95
CA GLU A 171 15.15 -13.09 0.09
C GLU A 171 16.28 -13.95 -0.46
N ILE A 172 16.08 -14.58 -1.62
CA ILE A 172 17.13 -15.35 -2.29
C ILE A 172 18.28 -14.41 -2.71
N ALA A 173 17.97 -13.24 -3.26
CA ALA A 173 18.99 -12.32 -3.77
C ALA A 173 19.81 -11.63 -2.66
N ILE A 174 19.25 -11.47 -1.46
CA ILE A 174 19.97 -10.93 -0.29
C ILE A 174 20.86 -11.98 0.39
N ASP A 175 20.51 -13.26 0.31
CA ASP A 175 21.26 -14.33 0.97
C ASP A 175 22.48 -14.75 0.14
N ASP A 176 23.66 -14.27 0.52
CA ASP A 176 24.95 -14.60 -0.12
C ASP A 176 25.31 -16.10 -0.04
N SER A 177 24.68 -16.87 0.86
CA SER A 177 24.91 -18.32 0.96
C SER A 177 23.98 -19.14 0.06
N ASN A 178 23.03 -18.50 -0.61
CA ASN A 178 21.99 -19.18 -1.36
C ASN A 178 22.46 -19.55 -2.76
N LYS A 179 22.63 -20.85 -3.03
CA LYS A 179 23.04 -21.37 -4.35
C LYS A 179 22.10 -20.98 -5.50
N ILE A 180 20.84 -20.60 -5.22
CA ILE A 180 19.91 -20.10 -6.24
C ILE A 180 20.30 -18.69 -6.69
N LYS A 181 20.89 -17.87 -5.81
CA LYS A 181 21.46 -16.55 -6.13
C LYS A 181 22.52 -16.70 -7.22
N ASP A 182 23.48 -17.60 -7.03
CA ASP A 182 24.55 -17.87 -8.00
C ASP A 182 24.01 -18.42 -9.32
N LYS A 183 23.07 -19.37 -9.26
CA LYS A 183 22.47 -20.01 -10.44
C LYS A 183 21.86 -19.01 -11.42
N TYR A 184 21.25 -17.94 -10.90
CA TYR A 184 20.54 -16.94 -11.69
C TYR A 184 21.25 -15.58 -11.71
N GLU A 185 22.49 -15.52 -11.21
CA GLU A 185 23.30 -14.29 -11.14
C GLU A 185 22.49 -13.13 -10.53
N LEU A 186 21.85 -13.39 -9.39
CA LEU A 186 20.98 -12.41 -8.74
C LEU A 186 21.81 -11.35 -8.00
N GLU A 187 21.60 -10.08 -8.33
CA GLU A 187 22.15 -8.95 -7.56
C GLU A 187 21.01 -8.11 -6.97
N TYR A 188 21.00 -8.01 -5.64
CA TYR A 188 20.08 -7.12 -4.92
C TYR A 188 20.75 -6.59 -3.65
N ASN A 189 21.14 -5.31 -3.69
CA ASN A 189 21.92 -4.67 -2.64
C ASN A 189 21.20 -3.41 -2.11
N PRO A 190 20.00 -3.55 -1.51
CA PRO A 190 19.31 -2.40 -0.95
C PRO A 190 20.08 -1.85 0.26
N LYS A 191 20.03 -0.52 0.47
CA LYS A 191 20.71 0.13 1.61
C LYS A 191 20.27 -0.43 2.97
N VAL A 192 18.99 -0.82 3.06
CA VAL A 192 18.42 -1.53 4.21
C VAL A 192 17.55 -2.65 3.66
N LYS A 193 17.54 -3.81 4.32
CA LYS A 193 16.63 -4.90 3.97
C LYS A 193 15.18 -4.42 4.20
N PRO A 194 14.33 -4.36 3.16
CA PRO A 194 12.96 -3.91 3.34
C PRO A 194 12.12 -5.01 3.99
N TYR A 195 11.21 -4.60 4.87
CA TYR A 195 10.00 -5.39 5.14
C TYR A 195 9.13 -5.40 3.89
N VAL A 196 8.53 -6.54 3.58
CA VAL A 196 7.58 -6.70 2.48
C VAL A 196 6.22 -7.04 3.06
N GLY A 197 5.29 -6.11 2.89
CA GLY A 197 3.93 -6.20 3.35
C GLY A 197 2.93 -6.35 2.22
N PHE A 198 1.80 -6.97 2.55
CA PHE A 198 0.67 -7.14 1.66
C PHE A 198 -0.57 -6.52 2.29
N VAL A 199 -1.35 -5.76 1.51
CA VAL A 199 -2.60 -5.15 1.98
C VAL A 199 -3.74 -5.48 1.03
N THR A 200 -4.87 -5.92 1.57
CA THR A 200 -6.08 -6.16 0.76
C THR A 200 -7.36 -5.60 1.35
N VAL A 201 -8.30 -5.21 0.50
CA VAL A 201 -9.70 -4.96 0.90
C VAL A 201 -10.56 -6.24 0.80
N ASN A 202 -10.05 -7.26 0.12
CA ASN A 202 -10.69 -8.57 -0.04
C ASN A 202 -12.15 -8.46 -0.52
N PHE A 203 -12.38 -7.91 -1.72
CA PHE A 203 -13.74 -7.68 -2.23
C PHE A 203 -14.59 -8.96 -2.35
N TYR A 204 -13.96 -10.09 -2.68
CA TYR A 204 -14.66 -11.36 -2.97
C TYR A 204 -14.51 -12.41 -1.85
N ASN A 205 -14.09 -12.00 -0.65
CA ASN A 205 -13.89 -12.90 0.51
C ASN A 205 -12.94 -14.09 0.26
N GLU A 206 -11.88 -13.86 -0.51
CA GLU A 206 -10.93 -14.88 -1.01
C GLU A 206 -9.88 -15.29 0.04
N ILE A 207 -9.69 -14.51 1.11
CA ILE A 207 -8.68 -14.78 2.17
C ILE A 207 -8.87 -16.14 2.86
N ASN A 208 -10.05 -16.74 2.76
CA ASN A 208 -10.35 -18.02 3.38
C ASN A 208 -9.88 -19.22 2.55
N ASN A 209 -9.49 -19.00 1.29
CA ASN A 209 -8.91 -20.04 0.46
C ASN A 209 -7.55 -20.49 1.04
N PRO A 210 -7.31 -21.80 1.24
CA PRO A 210 -6.05 -22.31 1.80
C PRO A 210 -4.79 -21.86 1.07
N GLN A 211 -4.85 -21.72 -0.27
CA GLN A 211 -3.71 -21.25 -1.07
C GLN A 211 -3.38 -19.78 -0.74
N GLN A 212 -4.42 -18.95 -0.56
CA GLN A 212 -4.24 -17.54 -0.18
C GLN A 212 -3.70 -17.41 1.25
N ARG A 213 -4.17 -18.26 2.17
CA ARG A 213 -3.62 -18.34 3.53
C ARG A 213 -2.14 -18.73 3.53
N GLY A 214 -1.78 -19.71 2.70
CA GLY A 214 -0.38 -20.12 2.51
C GLY A 214 0.48 -18.99 1.93
N MET A 215 -0.05 -18.29 0.93
CA MET A 215 0.61 -17.13 0.32
C MET A 215 0.92 -16.02 1.34
N PHE A 216 0.02 -15.72 2.27
CA PHE A 216 0.26 -14.66 3.25
C PHE A 216 1.47 -14.90 4.15
N LYS A 217 1.88 -16.16 4.34
CA LYS A 217 3.04 -16.53 5.17
C LYS A 217 4.38 -16.08 4.58
N PHE A 218 4.45 -15.77 3.29
CA PHE A 218 5.69 -15.27 2.69
C PHE A 218 5.98 -13.82 3.07
N PHE A 219 4.96 -13.02 3.39
CA PHE A 219 5.13 -11.61 3.70
C PHE A 219 5.52 -11.41 5.16
N ASP A 220 6.35 -10.39 5.41
CA ASP A 220 6.72 -10.01 6.78
C ASP A 220 5.50 -9.47 7.54
N LYS A 221 4.57 -8.83 6.82
CA LYS A 221 3.28 -8.37 7.33
C LYS A 221 2.17 -8.58 6.29
N ALA A 222 1.02 -9.09 6.71
CA ALA A 222 -0.18 -9.16 5.89
C ALA A 222 -1.33 -8.43 6.60
N PHE A 223 -1.98 -7.52 5.89
CA PHE A 223 -3.03 -6.66 6.41
C PHE A 223 -4.31 -6.75 5.59
N ILE A 224 -5.45 -6.58 6.25
CA ILE A 224 -6.75 -6.39 5.61
C ILE A 224 -7.39 -5.08 6.06
N ALA A 225 -7.93 -4.32 5.11
CA ALA A 225 -8.60 -3.05 5.36
C ALA A 225 -10.09 -3.25 5.76
N LYS A 226 -10.31 -4.19 6.66
CA LYS A 226 -11.59 -4.60 7.26
C LYS A 226 -11.39 -4.83 8.75
N GLN A 227 -12.44 -4.61 9.53
CA GLN A 227 -12.48 -5.15 10.88
C GLN A 227 -12.43 -6.68 10.81
N LEU A 228 -11.63 -7.29 11.68
CA LEU A 228 -11.48 -8.73 11.75
C LEU A 228 -11.72 -9.20 13.16
N ASP A 229 -12.51 -10.25 13.28
CA ASP A 229 -12.64 -11.02 14.50
C ASP A 229 -11.78 -12.28 14.34
N ASN A 230 -10.51 -12.13 14.74
CA ASN A 230 -9.58 -13.22 15.07
C ASN A 230 -9.06 -14.10 13.90
N TYR A 231 -8.09 -13.58 13.14
CA TYR A 231 -7.33 -14.36 12.15
C TYR A 231 -5.84 -14.41 12.50
N SER A 232 -5.23 -15.60 12.44
CA SER A 232 -3.81 -15.79 12.77
C SER A 232 -2.85 -15.49 11.62
N PHE A 233 -3.33 -15.45 10.38
CA PHE A 233 -2.51 -15.32 9.17
C PHE A 233 -2.56 -13.93 8.51
N ILE A 234 -3.43 -13.04 9.00
CA ILE A 234 -3.60 -11.68 8.48
C ILE A 234 -4.12 -10.79 9.60
N SER A 235 -3.60 -9.56 9.69
CA SER A 235 -3.95 -8.61 10.74
C SER A 235 -4.90 -7.52 10.22
N PRO A 236 -5.74 -6.92 11.06
CA PRO A 236 -6.47 -5.71 10.69
C PRO A 236 -5.48 -4.59 10.33
N LEU A 237 -5.75 -3.80 9.29
CA LEU A 237 -4.81 -2.80 8.78
C LEU A 237 -4.45 -1.74 9.82
N SER A 238 -5.33 -1.43 10.77
CA SER A 238 -5.02 -0.58 11.93
C SER A 238 -3.75 -0.98 12.70
N SER A 239 -3.43 -2.28 12.76
CA SER A 239 -2.21 -2.78 13.42
C SER A 239 -0.91 -2.31 12.77
N ILE A 240 -0.96 -1.75 11.55
CA ILE A 240 0.20 -1.12 10.91
C ILE A 240 0.74 0.02 11.76
N VAL A 241 -0.12 0.77 12.45
CA VAL A 241 0.29 1.92 13.28
C VAL A 241 1.14 1.46 14.46
N ASP A 242 0.74 0.37 15.13
CA ASP A 242 1.52 -0.24 16.21
C ASP A 242 2.87 -0.74 15.71
N PHE A 243 2.88 -1.46 14.58
CA PHE A 243 4.11 -1.94 13.96
C PHE A 243 5.09 -0.80 13.66
N LEU A 244 4.59 0.26 13.02
CA LEU A 244 5.41 1.42 12.66
C LEU A 244 5.97 2.15 13.87
N ASN A 245 5.22 2.21 14.98
CA ASN A 245 5.68 2.95 16.15
C ASN A 245 6.68 2.16 17.00
N LYS A 246 6.56 0.82 17.04
CA LYS A 246 7.30 -0.05 17.98
C LYS A 246 8.43 -0.86 17.33
N ASP A 247 8.18 -1.43 16.16
CA ASP A 247 9.04 -2.48 15.58
C ASP A 247 9.71 -2.06 14.25
N PHE A 248 9.54 -0.79 13.82
CA PHE A 248 9.97 -0.27 12.52
C PHE A 248 11.18 0.67 12.57
#